data_AF-A0A4V1SAB8-F1
#
_entry.id   AF-A0A4V1SAB8-F1
#
_cell.length_a   1.000
_cell.length_b   1.000
_cell.length_c   1.000
_cell.angle_alpha   90.00
_cell.angle_beta   90.00
_cell.angle_gamma   90.00
#
_symmetry.space_group_name_H-M   'P 1'
#
loop_
_entity.id
_entity.type
_entity.pdbx_description
1 polymer ?
#
loop_
_entity_poly.entity_id
_entity_poly.type
_entity_poly.pdbx_seq_one_letter_code
_entity_poly.pdbx_strand_id
1 'polypeptide(L)'
;YDREGLESRKEHKPANNAVDMAAAMGIEILTEDEYHHLQTVGEFDRKTSTWVKTPAVLRKLGGALFGDRRYGRVFIYHNGAQSYYSARGFRGVLRV
;
A
#
# COMPACT_ATOMS: atom_id res chain seq x y z
N TYR A 1 5.24 5.00 2.74
CA TYR A 1 5.04 4.04 1.65
C TYR A 1 6.38 3.44 1.29
N ASP A 2 7.31 4.26 0.82
CA ASP A 2 8.70 3.93 0.50
C ASP A 2 9.69 4.67 1.42
N ARG A 3 11.00 4.54 1.13
CA ARG A 3 12.10 5.16 1.88
C ARG A 3 12.01 6.69 1.91
N GLU A 4 11.82 7.33 0.76
CA GLU A 4 11.72 8.80 0.68
C GLU A 4 10.50 9.32 1.45
N GLY A 5 9.33 8.65 1.35
CA GLY A 5 8.15 9.02 2.15
C GLY A 5 8.33 8.77 3.66
N LEU A 6 9.18 7.81 4.06
CA LEU A 6 9.56 7.61 5.45
C LEU A 6 10.47 8.73 5.96
N GLU A 7 11.47 9.10 5.16
CA GLU A 7 12.45 10.12 5.51
C GLU A 7 11.85 11.52 5.59
N SER A 8 10.85 11.82 4.75
CA SER A 8 10.15 13.11 4.73
C SER A 8 9.28 13.36 5.96
N ARG A 9 9.03 12.35 6.81
CA ARG A 9 8.36 12.56 8.10
C ARG A 9 9.28 13.31 9.06
N LYS A 10 8.68 14.09 9.96
CA LYS A 10 9.41 14.71 11.08
C LYS A 10 9.12 13.98 12.40
N GLU A 11 7.88 13.53 12.56
CA GLU A 11 7.37 12.93 13.79
C GLU A 11 6.70 11.57 13.49
N HIS A 12 6.63 10.71 14.51
CA HIS A 12 6.00 9.38 14.44
C HIS A 12 6.45 8.57 13.22
N LYS A 13 7.76 8.49 13.01
CA LYS A 13 8.36 7.66 11.96
C LYS A 13 8.15 6.18 12.32
N PRO A 14 7.49 5.38 11.46
CA PRO A 14 7.50 3.93 11.66
C PRO A 14 8.93 3.39 11.48
N ALA A 15 9.21 2.22 12.05
CA ALA A 15 10.55 1.61 11.95
C ALA A 15 10.94 1.26 10.51
N ASN A 16 9.96 0.95 9.65
CA ASN A 16 10.16 0.50 8.28
C ASN A 16 9.14 1.14 7.33
N ASN A 17 9.33 0.91 6.03
CA ASN A 17 8.36 1.27 4.99
C ASN A 17 7.90 0.03 4.21
N ALA A 18 6.76 0.13 3.53
CA ALA A 18 6.11 -1.01 2.88
C ALA A 18 6.94 -1.59 1.72
N VAL A 19 7.55 -0.72 0.91
CA VAL A 19 8.35 -1.14 -0.26
C VAL A 19 9.57 -1.94 0.17
N ASP A 20 10.34 -1.42 1.14
CA ASP A 20 11.55 -2.09 1.61
C ASP A 20 11.21 -3.38 2.36
N MET A 21 10.12 -3.40 3.13
CA MET A 21 9.66 -4.64 3.78
C MET A 21 9.26 -5.71 2.77
N ALA A 22 8.54 -5.33 1.71
CA ALA A 22 8.18 -6.27 0.64
C ALA A 22 9.44 -6.82 -0.05
N ALA A 23 10.41 -5.95 -0.38
CA ALA A 23 11.67 -6.36 -0.97
C ALA A 23 12.48 -7.32 -0.07
N ALA A 24 12.55 -7.03 1.24
CA ALA A 24 13.23 -7.90 2.21
C ALA A 24 12.56 -9.28 2.37
N MET A 25 11.26 -9.37 2.10
CA MET A 25 10.48 -10.61 2.08
C MET A 25 10.56 -11.34 0.72
N GLY A 26 11.19 -10.76 -0.30
CA GLY A 26 11.23 -11.33 -1.65
C GLY A 26 9.89 -11.26 -2.39
N ILE A 27 9.00 -10.32 -2.04
CA ILE A 27 7.68 -10.15 -2.64
C ILE A 27 7.52 -8.76 -3.26
N GLU A 28 6.59 -8.63 -4.20
CA GLU A 28 6.18 -7.33 -4.74
C GLU A 28 4.88 -6.86 -4.09
N ILE A 29 4.72 -5.56 -3.84
CA ILE A 29 3.41 -4.99 -3.47
C ILE A 29 2.43 -5.16 -4.64
N LEU A 30 1.19 -5.56 -4.34
CA LEU A 30 0.15 -5.77 -5.36
C LEU A 30 -0.09 -4.51 -6.20
N THR A 31 -0.30 -4.70 -7.51
CA THR A 31 -0.89 -3.67 -8.37
C THR A 31 -2.37 -3.45 -8.04
N GLU A 32 -2.98 -2.39 -8.59
CA GLU A 32 -4.43 -2.16 -8.45
C GLU A 32 -5.22 -3.36 -8.97
N ASP A 33 -4.86 -3.89 -10.14
CA ASP A 33 -5.52 -5.05 -10.75
C ASP A 33 -5.39 -6.32 -9.89
N GLU A 34 -4.20 -6.57 -9.34
CA GLU A 34 -3.98 -7.71 -8.44
C GLU A 34 -4.74 -7.57 -7.13
N TYR A 35 -4.81 -6.35 -6.59
CA TYR A 35 -5.60 -6.06 -5.41
C TYR A 35 -7.10 -6.23 -5.70
N HIS A 36 -7.59 -5.82 -6.86
CA HIS A 36 -8.94 -6.10 -7.31
C HIS A 36 -9.20 -7.60 -7.48
N HIS A 37 -8.27 -8.33 -8.09
CA HIS A 37 -8.37 -9.78 -8.26
C HIS A 37 -8.41 -10.51 -6.91
N LEU A 38 -7.56 -10.13 -5.95
CA LEU A 38 -7.58 -10.67 -4.60
C LEU A 38 -8.99 -10.56 -3.96
N GLN A 39 -9.70 -9.47 -4.24
CA GLN A 39 -11.04 -9.23 -3.69
C GLN A 39 -12.15 -10.07 -4.36
N THR A 40 -11.82 -10.80 -5.43
CA THR A 40 -12.70 -11.79 -6.07
C THR A 40 -12.63 -13.17 -5.42
N VAL A 41 -11.49 -13.49 -4.79
CA VAL A 41 -11.28 -14.78 -4.10
C VAL A 41 -11.58 -14.71 -2.59
N GLY A 42 -11.86 -13.52 -2.06
CA GLY A 42 -12.27 -13.32 -0.68
C GLY A 42 -12.48 -11.86 -0.34
N GLU A 43 -13.04 -11.60 0.85
CA GLU A 43 -13.22 -10.23 1.33
C GLU A 43 -12.07 -9.80 2.23
N PHE A 44 -11.17 -8.99 1.70
CA PHE A 44 -9.98 -8.53 2.41
C PHE A 44 -10.07 -7.05 2.77
N ASP A 45 -9.33 -6.63 3.78
CA ASP A 45 -9.19 -5.22 4.19
C ASP A 45 -10.51 -4.53 4.54
N ARG A 46 -11.38 -5.25 5.26
CA ARG A 46 -12.71 -4.79 5.71
C ARG A 46 -12.69 -3.83 6.92
N LYS A 47 -11.56 -3.74 7.62
CA LYS A 47 -11.34 -2.81 8.76
C LYS A 47 -9.98 -2.13 8.72
N THR A 48 -9.16 -2.48 7.74
CA THR A 48 -7.81 -1.97 7.50
C THR A 48 -7.76 -1.32 6.12
N SER A 49 -6.60 -0.78 5.76
CA SER A 49 -6.27 -0.40 4.39
C SER A 49 -4.91 -0.97 4.00
N THR A 50 -4.67 -1.08 2.70
CA THR A 50 -3.49 -1.72 2.13
C THR A 50 -2.82 -0.74 1.16
N TRP A 51 -1.51 -0.51 1.31
CA TRP A 51 -0.74 0.14 0.25
C TRP A 51 -0.79 -0.69 -1.02
N VAL A 52 -0.98 -0.02 -2.14
CA VAL A 52 -1.01 -0.59 -3.49
C VAL A 52 0.16 -0.02 -4.26
N LYS A 53 0.72 -0.80 -5.19
CA LYS A 53 1.87 -0.41 -6.02
C LYS A 53 1.54 0.90 -6.73
N THR A 54 2.24 1.96 -6.32
CA THR A 54 1.95 3.30 -6.80
C THR A 54 2.66 3.52 -8.13
N PRO A 55 1.95 3.91 -9.21
CA PRO A 55 2.58 4.26 -10.47
C PRO A 55 3.64 5.35 -10.29
N ALA A 56 4.78 5.21 -10.96
CA ALA A 56 5.91 6.13 -10.83
C ALA A 56 5.52 7.60 -11.12
N VAL A 57 4.57 7.82 -12.04
CA VAL A 57 4.05 9.16 -12.37
C VAL A 57 3.34 9.82 -11.18
N LEU A 58 2.53 9.08 -10.42
CA LEU A 58 1.88 9.58 -9.22
C LEU A 58 2.89 9.75 -8.09
N ARG A 59 3.84 8.83 -7.99
CA ARG A 59 4.86 8.89 -6.94
C ARG A 59 5.80 10.09 -7.09
N LYS A 60 6.15 10.46 -8.32
CA LYS A 60 6.92 11.69 -8.62
C LYS A 60 6.22 12.97 -8.16
N LEU A 61 4.89 12.94 -8.06
CA LEU A 61 4.07 14.04 -7.53
C LEU A 61 3.90 13.96 -5.99
N GLY A 62 4.59 13.03 -5.31
CA GLY A 62 4.51 12.80 -3.87
C GLY A 62 3.35 11.90 -3.43
N GLY A 63 2.56 11.39 -4.39
CA GLY A 63 1.41 10.54 -4.11
C GLY A 63 1.76 9.07 -3.83
N ALA A 64 0.87 8.37 -3.16
CA ALA A 64 0.85 6.92 -2.98
C ALA A 64 -0.60 6.40 -2.97
N LEU A 65 -0.81 5.24 -3.57
CA LEU A 65 -2.11 4.58 -3.67
C LEU A 65 -2.32 3.60 -2.53
N PHE A 66 -3.55 3.53 -2.05
CA PHE A 66 -3.97 2.52 -1.08
C PHE A 66 -5.42 2.13 -1.34
N GLY A 67 -5.81 0.96 -0.88
CA GLY A 67 -7.17 0.46 -1.02
C GLY A 67 -7.74 -0.18 0.24
N ASP A 68 -9.05 -0.29 0.28
CA ASP A 68 -9.82 -1.04 1.27
C ASP A 68 -11.12 -1.60 0.67
N ARG A 69 -11.83 -2.42 1.43
CA ARG A 69 -13.17 -2.89 1.07
C ARG A 69 -14.19 -2.39 2.09
N ARG A 70 -15.16 -1.61 1.66
CA ARG A 70 -16.25 -1.10 2.49
C ARG A 70 -17.57 -1.26 1.75
N TYR A 71 -18.63 -1.60 2.49
CA TYR A 71 -19.98 -1.74 1.91
C TYR A 71 -20.05 -2.70 0.71
N GLY A 72 -19.25 -3.78 0.74
CA GLY A 72 -19.18 -4.76 -0.36
C GLY A 72 -18.46 -4.25 -1.63
N ARG A 73 -17.87 -3.05 -1.60
CA ARG A 73 -17.15 -2.44 -2.72
C ARG A 73 -15.66 -2.24 -2.39
N VAL A 74 -14.81 -2.46 -3.39
CA VAL A 74 -13.39 -2.14 -3.33
C VAL A 74 -13.20 -0.68 -3.71
N PHE A 75 -12.45 0.05 -2.90
CA PHE A 75 -12.08 1.43 -3.18
C PHE A 75 -10.56 1.56 -3.26
N ILE A 76 -10.11 2.36 -4.23
CA ILE A 76 -8.73 2.82 -4.34
C ILE A 76 -8.72 4.34 -4.14
N TYR A 77 -7.74 4.80 -3.39
CA TYR A 77 -7.57 6.19 -3.01
C TYR A 77 -6.12 6.60 -3.19
N HIS A 78 -5.86 7.91 -3.16
CA HIS A 78 -4.52 8.45 -3.08
C HIS A 78 -4.29 9.16 -1.74
N ASN A 79 -3.04 9.22 -1.32
CA ASN A 79 -2.57 9.99 -0.19
C ASN A 79 -1.12 10.42 -0.46
N GLY A 80 -0.52 11.23 0.41
CA GLY A 80 0.92 11.42 0.40
C GLY A 80 1.67 10.11 0.70
N ALA A 81 2.82 9.88 0.08
CA ALA A 81 3.66 8.71 0.33
C ALA A 81 4.12 8.60 1.80
N GLN A 82 4.17 9.72 2.51
CA GLN A 82 4.47 9.84 3.94
C GLN A 82 3.28 9.54 4.85
N SER A 83 2.06 9.38 4.34
CA SER A 83 0.86 9.23 5.17
C SER A 83 0.73 7.81 5.74
N TYR A 84 1.27 7.59 6.94
CA TYR A 84 1.16 6.35 7.70
C TYR A 84 -0.02 6.39 8.69
N TYR A 85 -0.75 5.27 8.77
CA TYR A 85 -1.86 5.07 9.70
C TYR A 85 -1.69 3.70 10.37
N SER A 86 -2.06 3.59 11.65
CA SER A 86 -1.94 2.34 12.42
C SER A 86 -2.67 1.16 11.80
N ALA A 87 -3.79 1.41 11.12
CA ALA A 87 -4.59 0.39 10.42
C ALA A 87 -4.22 0.23 8.93
N ARG A 88 -3.04 0.70 8.50
CA ARG A 88 -2.57 0.58 7.10
C ARG A 88 -1.38 -0.37 6.99
N GLY A 89 -1.56 -1.46 6.25
CA GLY A 89 -0.52 -2.43 5.91
C GLY A 89 -0.16 -2.39 4.43
N PHE A 90 0.34 -3.51 3.93
CA PHE A 90 0.51 -3.79 2.51
C PHE A 90 0.20 -5.26 2.26
N ARG A 91 -0.16 -5.58 1.02
CA ARG A 91 -0.26 -6.95 0.54
C ARG A 91 0.76 -7.13 -0.56
N GLY A 92 1.31 -8.33 -0.67
CA GLY A 92 2.26 -8.65 -1.72
C GLY A 92 1.99 -9.98 -2.38
N VAL A 93 2.63 -10.13 -3.53
CA VAL A 93 2.61 -11.33 -4.37
C VAL A 93 4.02 -11.89 -4.45
N LEU A 94 4.13 -13.21 -4.26
CA LEU A 94 5.31 -13.99 -4.59
C LEU A 94 5.02 -14.71 -5.91
N ARG A 95 5.95 -14.64 -6.87
CA ARG A 95 5.90 -15.39 -8.12
C ARG A 95 6.95 -16.49 -8.05
N VAL A 96 6.54 -17.72 -8.36
CA VAL A 96 7.37 -18.94 -8.31
C VAL A 96 7.40 -19.57 -9.68
#